data_AF-A0A0P6GNQ8-F1
#
_entry.id   AF-A0A0P6GNQ8-F1
#
_cell.length_a   1.000
_cell.length_b   1.000
_cell.length_c   1.000
_cell.angle_alpha   90.00
_cell.angle_beta   90.00
_cell.angle_gamma   90.00
#
_symmetry.space_group_name_H-M   'P 1'
#
loop_
_entity.id
_entity.type
_entity.pdbx_description
1 polymer ?
#
loop_
_entity_poly.entity_id
_entity_poly.type
_entity_poly.pdbx_seq_one_letter_code
_entity_poly.pdbx_strand_id
1 'polypeptide(L)'
;MALSKFNLFHYQLNAVSCFFNRQLPKSARCLSTVLVPGEASGPSVKTTVPGPKSRQMIADLDKIQFAGSVFYFTDYKNSLGNYVVDADGNSILDVFSQISSLPLGYNHPDMHKVVQDPDNQIAFINRPALGIFPAQGWPEKLTNSLLSVAPKGHTQVNTMACGSCSNENAFKAAFMWYRNKQRGGASISDEENSSCLVNRAPGSTPFTIMSFKGSFHGQTLGCLTTTHSRSIFKLDFPALDWPIASFPRYKYPLEDHVKENEAEDRRCLAEVEEQFEIYNKAGKFVAGVVVEPIQAEGGDVHASPEFFQQLQRITKKNGAALILDEVQTGGGATGKYWCHEHFNLPDPADFVTFSKKMLTGGFYSLPEFRPQQGLKIFNTWMGDPSKVLLLEKVVQVVKRDNLLKLVELSGKKLMDGLKDLSNRFPQHMKNNVRGIGTFCAFDLTSPQKRDEAFF
;
A
#
# COMPACT_ATOMS: atom_id res chain seq x y z
N MET A 1 18.75 37.87 45.92
CA MET A 1 18.95 37.81 47.38
C MET A 1 17.73 38.44 48.05
N ALA A 2 16.77 37.62 48.45
CA ALA A 2 15.68 37.94 49.40
C ALA A 2 14.88 36.64 49.68
N LEU A 3 14.99 36.16 50.93
CA LEU A 3 14.00 35.50 51.82
C LEU A 3 12.86 34.68 51.14
N SER A 4 12.82 33.35 51.20
CA SER A 4 12.42 32.44 52.31
C SER A 4 10.94 32.45 52.70
N LYS A 5 10.25 31.31 52.49
CA LYS A 5 9.27 30.57 53.36
C LYS A 5 8.30 29.75 52.49
N PHE A 6 8.44 28.42 52.45
CA PHE A 6 7.67 27.40 53.22
C PHE A 6 6.16 27.34 52.90
N ASN A 7 5.70 26.26 52.27
CA ASN A 7 4.92 25.20 52.95
C ASN A 7 4.52 24.05 52.01
N LEU A 8 4.90 22.83 52.42
CA LEU A 8 4.24 21.58 52.06
C LEU A 8 2.89 21.50 52.79
N PHE A 9 1.86 21.01 52.10
CA PHE A 9 0.69 20.44 52.75
C PHE A 9 0.41 19.05 52.19
N HIS A 10 0.59 18.05 53.07
CA HIS A 10 -0.02 16.73 52.97
C HIS A 10 -1.52 16.84 53.20
N TYR A 11 -2.31 16.15 52.38
CA TYR A 11 -3.65 15.69 52.77
C TYR A 11 -3.84 14.23 52.31
N GLN A 12 -4.04 13.37 53.30
CA GLN A 12 -4.67 12.06 53.15
C GLN A 12 -6.13 12.25 52.76
N LEU A 13 -6.66 11.38 51.90
CA LEU A 13 -8.10 11.12 51.83
C LEU A 13 -8.34 9.62 51.73
N ASN A 14 -9.20 9.18 52.65
CA ASN A 14 -9.61 7.82 52.92
C ASN A 14 -10.49 7.23 51.82
N ALA A 15 -10.52 5.90 51.85
CA ALA A 15 -11.49 5.00 51.26
C ALA A 15 -12.93 5.55 51.21
N VAL A 16 -13.54 5.47 50.02
CA VAL A 16 -14.97 5.21 49.86
C VAL A 16 -15.11 4.07 48.87
N SER A 17 -15.29 2.87 49.40
CA SER A 17 -15.91 1.77 48.67
C SER A 17 -17.42 2.00 48.58
N CYS A 18 -18.02 1.40 47.57
CA CYS A 18 -19.41 0.96 47.45
C CYS A 18 -20.34 1.68 46.44
N PHE A 19 -20.87 0.83 45.56
CA PHE A 19 -22.04 0.94 44.68
C PHE A 19 -21.94 1.79 43.40
N PHE A 20 -21.44 1.16 42.33
CA PHE A 20 -22.29 0.91 41.15
C PHE A 20 -21.87 -0.42 40.49
N ASN A 21 -22.66 -1.45 40.78
CA ASN A 21 -22.55 -2.77 40.20
C ASN A 21 -23.26 -2.73 38.83
N ARG A 22 -22.53 -2.46 37.75
CA ARG A 22 -22.96 -2.81 36.38
C ARG A 22 -21.89 -3.72 35.79
N GLN A 23 -22.24 -4.99 35.65
CA GLN A 23 -21.45 -5.99 34.95
C GLN A 23 -21.17 -5.49 33.53
N LEU A 24 -19.93 -5.08 33.29
CA LEU A 24 -19.41 -4.90 31.94
C LEU A 24 -19.34 -6.28 31.27
N PRO A 25 -19.72 -6.39 29.98
CA PRO A 25 -19.66 -7.66 29.26
C PRO A 25 -18.21 -8.16 29.18
N LYS A 26 -18.03 -9.49 29.29
CA LYS A 26 -16.76 -10.23 29.27
C LYS A 26 -15.92 -10.10 27.97
N SER A 27 -16.21 -9.14 27.08
CA SER A 27 -15.48 -8.94 25.81
C SER A 27 -14.47 -7.80 25.83
N ALA A 28 -14.35 -7.03 26.90
CA ALA A 28 -13.25 -6.07 27.06
C ALA A 28 -12.06 -6.75 27.77
N ARG A 29 -11.38 -7.69 27.09
CA ARG A 29 -9.98 -7.94 27.46
C ARG A 29 -9.26 -6.62 27.26
N CYS A 30 -8.71 -6.07 28.35
CA CYS A 30 -7.82 -4.93 28.32
C CYS A 30 -6.90 -5.01 27.10
N LEU A 31 -6.81 -3.90 26.35
CA LEU A 31 -5.61 -3.59 25.56
C LEU A 31 -4.45 -3.45 26.55
N SER A 32 -3.98 -4.56 27.12
CA SER A 32 -2.80 -4.58 27.98
C SER A 32 -1.59 -4.37 27.08
N THR A 33 -1.17 -3.11 27.01
CA THR A 33 0.22 -2.65 27.09
C THR A 33 1.28 -3.68 26.69
N VAL A 34 1.87 -3.45 25.50
CA VAL A 34 2.95 -4.21 24.83
C VAL A 34 2.45 -5.40 24.00
N LEU A 35 2.19 -5.16 22.69
CA LEU A 35 1.85 -6.20 21.70
C LEU A 35 3.04 -7.14 21.42
N VAL A 36 4.26 -6.63 21.54
CA VAL A 36 5.49 -7.37 21.28
C VAL A 36 6.35 -7.38 22.55
N PRO A 37 6.37 -8.48 23.31
CA PRO A 37 7.15 -8.56 24.55
C PRO A 37 8.62 -8.21 24.35
N GLY A 38 9.15 -7.33 25.19
CA GLY A 38 10.54 -6.88 25.12
C GLY A 38 10.79 -5.67 24.20
N GLU A 39 9.74 -5.15 23.53
CA GLU A 39 9.82 -3.89 22.79
C GLU A 39 10.30 -2.74 23.69
N ALA A 40 11.17 -1.88 23.15
CA ALA A 40 11.71 -0.73 23.88
C ALA A 40 10.59 0.26 24.24
N SER A 41 10.72 0.95 25.38
CA SER A 41 9.77 2.00 25.80
C SER A 41 9.97 3.33 25.08
N GLY A 42 11.07 3.49 24.33
CA GLY A 42 11.46 4.75 23.69
C GLY A 42 12.72 4.58 22.84
N PRO A 43 13.00 5.52 21.92
CA PRO A 43 14.22 5.49 21.11
C PRO A 43 15.47 5.74 21.97
N SER A 44 16.60 5.22 21.52
CA SER A 44 17.92 5.39 22.14
C SER A 44 18.97 5.62 21.05
N VAL A 45 19.28 6.88 20.77
CA VAL A 45 20.29 7.29 19.78
C VAL A 45 21.63 7.56 20.49
N LYS A 46 22.67 6.84 20.06
CA LYS A 46 24.03 6.84 20.62
C LYS A 46 25.04 7.55 19.72
N THR A 47 24.79 7.60 18.42
CA THR A 47 25.63 8.22 17.40
C THR A 47 24.78 9.05 16.44
N THR A 48 25.41 9.81 15.53
CA THR A 48 24.69 10.36 14.39
C THR A 48 24.15 9.22 13.51
N VAL A 49 23.09 9.47 12.75
CA VAL A 49 22.52 8.50 11.80
C VAL A 49 22.72 9.06 10.39
N PRO A 50 23.45 8.37 9.49
CA PRO A 50 24.19 7.13 9.71
C PRO A 50 25.41 7.32 10.61
N GLY A 51 25.70 6.33 11.47
CA GLY A 51 26.89 6.32 12.33
C GLY A 51 28.15 5.85 11.59
N PRO A 52 29.33 5.84 12.26
CA PRO A 52 30.59 5.49 11.62
C PRO A 52 30.61 4.08 11.02
N LYS A 53 29.97 3.08 11.65
CA LYS A 53 29.90 1.72 11.08
C LYS A 53 29.01 1.69 9.86
N SER A 54 27.84 2.31 9.93
CA SER A 54 26.93 2.42 8.78
C SER A 54 27.60 3.13 7.60
N ARG A 55 28.32 4.25 7.83
CA ARG A 55 29.06 4.97 6.78
C ARG A 55 30.14 4.10 6.12
N GLN A 56 30.88 3.32 6.91
CA GLN A 56 31.87 2.39 6.37
C GLN A 56 31.20 1.32 5.50
N MET A 57 30.10 0.72 5.96
CA MET A 57 29.35 -0.28 5.19
C MET A 57 28.73 0.30 3.91
N ILE A 58 28.26 1.55 3.93
CA ILE A 58 27.79 2.27 2.74
C ILE A 58 28.94 2.43 1.73
N ALA A 59 30.10 2.90 2.19
CA ALA A 59 31.27 3.05 1.32
C ALA A 59 31.76 1.71 0.75
N ASP A 60 31.63 0.61 1.50
CA ASP A 60 31.96 -0.73 1.01
C ASP A 60 30.94 -1.25 0.00
N LEU A 61 29.64 -0.97 0.20
CA LEU A 61 28.59 -1.29 -0.76
C LEU A 61 28.74 -0.48 -2.05
N ASP A 62 29.10 0.80 -1.97
CA ASP A 62 29.22 1.70 -3.12
C ASP A 62 30.33 1.27 -4.11
N LYS A 63 31.31 0.50 -3.62
CA LYS A 63 32.33 -0.13 -4.48
C LYS A 63 31.78 -1.20 -5.42
N ILE A 64 30.63 -1.80 -5.08
CA ILE A 64 30.06 -2.95 -5.80
C ILE A 64 28.70 -2.65 -6.43
N GLN A 65 27.93 -1.71 -5.89
CA GLN A 65 26.67 -1.24 -6.45
C GLN A 65 26.38 0.16 -5.92
N PHE A 66 25.65 0.99 -6.67
CA PHE A 66 25.26 2.33 -6.22
C PHE A 66 24.57 2.29 -4.85
N ALA A 67 25.13 3.00 -3.87
CA ALA A 67 24.62 3.03 -2.49
C ALA A 67 24.03 4.39 -2.08
N GLY A 68 23.89 5.34 -3.01
CA GLY A 68 23.43 6.71 -2.70
C GLY A 68 22.00 6.83 -2.17
N SER A 69 21.21 5.76 -2.21
CA SER A 69 19.88 5.69 -1.62
C SER A 69 19.85 5.06 -0.20
N VAL A 70 21.00 4.59 0.31
CA VAL A 70 21.08 3.91 1.61
C VAL A 70 21.18 4.95 2.73
N PHE A 71 20.20 4.96 3.65
CA PHE A 71 20.21 5.84 4.82
C PHE A 71 21.21 5.39 5.89
N TYR A 72 21.18 4.10 6.26
CA TYR A 72 22.06 3.44 7.23
C TYR A 72 21.95 1.90 7.09
N PHE A 73 22.86 1.16 7.72
CA PHE A 73 22.77 -0.32 7.76
C PHE A 73 22.00 -0.77 9.00
N THR A 74 21.10 -1.73 8.84
CA THR A 74 20.18 -2.17 9.90
C THR A 74 20.66 -3.46 10.58
N ASP A 75 20.62 -3.50 11.90
CA ASP A 75 20.73 -4.69 12.72
C ASP A 75 19.33 -5.29 12.97
N TYR A 76 18.87 -6.08 12.00
CA TYR A 76 17.56 -6.73 12.08
C TYR A 76 17.46 -7.74 13.23
N LYS A 77 18.58 -8.27 13.74
CA LYS A 77 18.55 -9.24 14.85
C LYS A 77 18.10 -8.58 16.15
N ASN A 78 18.51 -7.33 16.37
CA ASN A 78 18.18 -6.58 17.59
C ASN A 78 16.99 -5.62 17.42
N SER A 79 16.44 -5.50 16.20
CA SER A 79 15.21 -4.76 15.95
C SER A 79 14.00 -5.50 16.51
N LEU A 80 13.01 -4.82 17.09
CA LEU A 80 11.85 -5.48 17.70
C LEU A 80 10.63 -4.55 17.70
N GLY A 81 9.47 -5.07 17.30
CA GLY A 81 8.22 -4.31 17.26
C GLY A 81 8.34 -3.11 16.32
N ASN A 82 8.09 -1.92 16.83
CA ASN A 82 8.17 -0.65 16.11
C ASN A 82 9.57 -0.03 16.14
N TYR A 83 10.56 -0.68 16.75
CA TYR A 83 11.91 -0.13 16.88
C TYR A 83 12.89 -0.85 15.96
N VAL A 84 13.50 -0.09 15.06
CA VAL A 84 14.61 -0.53 14.22
C VAL A 84 15.93 -0.19 14.91
N VAL A 85 16.87 -1.13 14.88
CA VAL A 85 18.22 -0.94 15.39
C VAL A 85 19.18 -0.83 14.22
N ASP A 86 20.01 0.21 14.18
CA ASP A 86 21.06 0.34 13.15
C ASP A 86 22.37 -0.37 13.56
N ALA A 87 23.33 -0.48 12.62
CA ALA A 87 24.61 -1.14 12.84
C ALA A 87 25.49 -0.46 13.91
N ASP A 88 25.18 0.79 14.24
CA ASP A 88 25.84 1.58 15.27
C ASP A 88 25.16 1.44 16.65
N GLY A 89 24.06 0.69 16.73
CA GLY A 89 23.33 0.37 17.95
C GLY A 89 22.36 1.48 18.39
N ASN A 90 21.99 2.39 17.48
CA ASN A 90 20.89 3.32 17.65
C ASN A 90 19.57 2.56 17.55
N SER A 91 18.67 2.74 18.52
CA SER A 91 17.30 2.22 18.46
C SER A 91 16.35 3.36 18.13
N ILE A 92 15.65 3.26 17.00
CA ILE A 92 14.86 4.34 16.41
C ILE A 92 13.42 3.86 16.29
N LEU A 93 12.46 4.71 16.68
CA LEU A 93 11.05 4.46 16.41
C LEU A 93 10.82 4.54 14.88
N ASP A 94 10.48 3.41 14.28
CA ASP A 94 10.27 3.31 12.85
C ASP A 94 8.80 3.54 12.49
N VAL A 95 8.51 4.77 12.04
CA VAL A 95 7.20 5.15 11.48
C VAL A 95 7.16 5.06 9.94
N PHE A 96 8.20 4.51 9.32
CA PHE A 96 8.30 4.30 7.87
C PHE A 96 8.08 2.83 7.48
N SER A 97 8.42 1.88 8.36
CA SER A 97 8.13 0.44 8.28
C SER A 97 8.60 -0.21 6.98
N GLN A 98 9.84 0.11 6.58
CA GLN A 98 10.47 -0.37 5.33
C GLN A 98 9.61 -0.05 4.10
N ILE A 99 9.27 1.24 3.92
CA ILE A 99 8.36 1.70 2.86
C ILE A 99 7.00 0.99 2.98
N SER A 100 6.41 1.03 4.18
CA SER A 100 5.06 0.54 4.44
C SER A 100 4.89 -0.97 4.13
N SER A 101 5.92 -1.79 4.36
CA SER A 101 5.95 -3.21 3.96
C SER A 101 6.01 -4.21 5.11
N LEU A 102 6.31 -3.77 6.34
CA LEU A 102 6.30 -4.63 7.52
C LEU A 102 4.91 -4.63 8.19
N PRO A 103 4.17 -5.75 8.18
CA PRO A 103 2.79 -5.77 8.69
C PRO A 103 2.67 -5.86 10.22
N LEU A 104 3.64 -6.49 10.90
CA LEU A 104 3.57 -6.78 12.35
C LEU A 104 4.77 -6.22 13.15
N GLY A 105 5.57 -5.35 12.53
CA GLY A 105 6.85 -4.91 13.10
C GLY A 105 7.97 -5.95 13.01
N TYR A 106 9.13 -5.62 13.58
CA TYR A 106 10.34 -6.44 13.55
C TYR A 106 10.26 -7.61 14.54
N ASN A 107 10.79 -8.78 14.14
CA ASN A 107 10.96 -9.97 14.99
C ASN A 107 9.71 -10.37 15.80
N HIS A 108 8.52 -10.23 15.19
CA HIS A 108 7.27 -10.58 15.85
C HIS A 108 7.29 -12.08 16.26
N PRO A 109 7.02 -12.44 17.53
CA PRO A 109 7.19 -13.81 18.03
C PRO A 109 6.42 -14.88 17.25
N ASP A 110 5.22 -14.54 16.78
CA ASP A 110 4.43 -15.49 15.98
C ASP A 110 5.01 -15.75 14.59
N MET A 111 5.80 -14.81 14.03
CA MET A 111 6.50 -15.03 12.76
C MET A 111 7.69 -15.97 12.96
N HIS A 112 8.40 -15.87 14.09
CA HIS A 112 9.43 -16.82 14.46
C HIS A 112 8.88 -18.25 14.59
N LYS A 113 7.71 -18.41 15.20
CA LYS A 113 7.05 -19.72 15.32
C LYS A 113 6.77 -20.36 13.96
N VAL A 114 6.34 -19.58 12.95
CA VAL A 114 6.11 -20.09 11.59
C VAL A 114 7.41 -20.63 10.98
N VAL A 115 8.52 -19.92 11.14
CA VAL A 115 9.82 -20.32 10.57
C VAL A 115 10.42 -21.52 11.32
N GLN A 116 10.21 -21.62 12.63
CA GLN A 116 10.74 -22.69 13.47
C GLN A 116 9.97 -24.00 13.35
N ASP A 117 8.70 -23.94 12.93
CA ASP A 117 7.86 -25.10 12.71
C ASP A 117 8.47 -26.04 11.63
N PRO A 118 8.81 -27.30 11.99
CA PRO A 118 9.40 -28.27 11.07
C PRO A 118 8.58 -28.48 9.79
N ASP A 119 7.25 -28.41 9.87
CA ASP A 119 6.36 -28.65 8.73
C ASP A 119 6.45 -27.52 7.69
N ASN A 120 6.86 -26.31 8.12
CA ASN A 120 7.01 -25.16 7.23
C ASN A 120 8.40 -25.07 6.58
N GLN A 121 9.43 -25.71 7.16
CA GLN A 121 10.83 -25.58 6.71
C GLN A 121 11.00 -25.92 5.23
N ILE A 122 10.28 -26.93 4.75
CA ILE A 122 10.35 -27.40 3.35
C ILE A 122 10.00 -26.29 2.34
N ALA A 123 9.08 -25.38 2.69
CA ALA A 123 8.64 -24.30 1.82
C ALA A 123 9.68 -23.18 1.67
N PHE A 124 10.66 -23.08 2.58
CA PHE A 124 11.73 -22.09 2.51
C PHE A 124 12.90 -22.54 1.63
N ILE A 125 13.06 -23.85 1.42
CA ILE A 125 14.19 -24.41 0.65
C ILE A 125 13.78 -24.96 -0.72
N ASN A 126 12.52 -25.36 -0.89
CA ASN A 126 11.99 -25.86 -2.16
C ASN A 126 10.97 -24.89 -2.75
N ARG A 127 11.45 -23.95 -3.58
CA ARG A 127 10.58 -22.98 -4.24
C ARG A 127 10.02 -23.54 -5.55
N PRO A 128 8.72 -23.87 -5.65
CA PRO A 128 8.16 -24.47 -6.85
C PRO A 128 7.90 -23.45 -7.95
N ALA A 129 7.77 -23.95 -9.19
CA ALA A 129 7.11 -23.21 -10.25
C ALA A 129 5.59 -23.28 -10.04
N LEU A 130 5.03 -22.36 -9.24
CA LEU A 130 3.66 -22.46 -8.70
C LEU A 130 2.56 -22.61 -9.76
N GLY A 131 2.77 -22.08 -10.96
CA GLY A 131 1.79 -22.20 -12.04
C GLY A 131 1.75 -23.57 -12.73
N ILE A 132 2.68 -24.47 -12.42
CA ILE A 132 2.77 -25.83 -13.00
C ILE A 132 2.82 -26.92 -11.92
N PHE A 133 3.66 -26.73 -10.89
CA PHE A 133 3.94 -27.74 -9.86
C PHE A 133 3.68 -27.19 -8.44
N PRO A 134 2.45 -26.73 -8.12
CA PRO A 134 2.15 -26.27 -6.76
C PRO A 134 2.20 -27.43 -5.76
N ALA A 135 2.52 -27.11 -4.50
CA ALA A 135 2.44 -28.08 -3.40
C ALA A 135 0.97 -28.50 -3.14
N GLN A 136 0.77 -29.70 -2.59
CA GLN A 136 -0.57 -30.28 -2.38
C GLN A 136 -1.52 -29.36 -1.58
N GLY A 137 -1.02 -28.66 -0.56
CA GLY A 137 -1.81 -27.74 0.28
C GLY A 137 -1.99 -26.33 -0.29
N TRP A 138 -1.53 -26.03 -1.50
CA TRP A 138 -1.52 -24.66 -2.03
C TRP A 138 -2.91 -23.99 -2.08
N PRO A 139 -4.00 -24.65 -2.53
CA PRO A 139 -5.33 -24.04 -2.51
C PRO A 139 -5.82 -23.66 -1.11
N GLU A 140 -5.55 -24.50 -0.12
CA GLU A 140 -5.89 -24.23 1.28
C GLU A 140 -5.09 -23.05 1.82
N LYS A 141 -3.79 -22.97 1.50
CA LYS A 141 -2.95 -21.84 1.90
C LYS A 141 -3.43 -20.52 1.32
N LEU A 142 -3.86 -20.48 0.05
CA LEU A 142 -4.49 -19.30 -0.53
C LEU A 142 -5.84 -18.97 0.14
N THR A 143 -6.62 -20.00 0.50
CA THR A 143 -7.91 -19.85 1.17
C THR A 143 -7.77 -19.23 2.55
N ASN A 144 -6.86 -19.76 3.36
CA ASN A 144 -6.64 -19.33 4.75
C ASN A 144 -5.92 -17.97 4.87
N SER A 145 -5.19 -17.57 3.83
CA SER A 145 -4.48 -16.28 3.79
C SER A 145 -5.24 -15.25 2.95
N LEU A 146 -4.92 -15.15 1.66
CA LEU A 146 -5.38 -14.13 0.71
C LEU A 146 -6.90 -14.12 0.56
N LEU A 147 -7.53 -15.26 0.27
CA LEU A 147 -8.99 -15.28 0.06
C LEU A 147 -9.78 -15.04 1.36
N SER A 148 -9.20 -15.31 2.53
CA SER A 148 -9.83 -14.98 3.83
C SER A 148 -9.94 -13.48 4.11
N VAL A 149 -9.31 -12.66 3.27
CA VAL A 149 -9.34 -11.20 3.28
C VAL A 149 -9.63 -10.66 1.88
N ALA A 150 -10.24 -11.45 0.98
CA ALA A 150 -10.55 -10.97 -0.36
C ALA A 150 -11.52 -9.77 -0.31
N PRO A 151 -11.33 -8.76 -1.16
CA PRO A 151 -12.33 -7.69 -1.32
C PRO A 151 -13.69 -8.26 -1.74
N LYS A 152 -14.77 -7.56 -1.38
CA LYS A 152 -16.14 -8.00 -1.73
C LYS A 152 -16.27 -8.26 -3.23
N GLY A 153 -16.90 -9.38 -3.59
CA GLY A 153 -17.13 -9.79 -4.98
C GLY A 153 -15.96 -10.56 -5.64
N HIS A 154 -14.78 -10.57 -5.03
CA HIS A 154 -13.61 -11.21 -5.60
C HIS A 154 -13.48 -12.65 -5.10
N THR A 155 -13.48 -13.60 -6.03
CA THR A 155 -13.29 -15.04 -5.74
C THR A 155 -12.05 -15.61 -6.43
N GLN A 156 -11.36 -14.81 -7.24
CA GLN A 156 -10.15 -15.20 -7.97
C GLN A 156 -8.96 -14.38 -7.45
N VAL A 157 -7.82 -15.04 -7.25
CA VAL A 157 -6.56 -14.40 -6.89
C VAL A 157 -5.42 -15.01 -7.70
N ASN A 158 -4.55 -14.16 -8.22
CA ASN A 158 -3.30 -14.55 -8.88
C ASN A 158 -2.13 -14.00 -8.08
N THR A 159 -1.24 -14.89 -7.63
CA THR A 159 -0.05 -14.50 -6.87
C THR A 159 1.10 -14.05 -7.77
N MET A 160 1.85 -13.06 -7.29
CA MET A 160 3.00 -12.44 -7.93
C MET A 160 4.09 -12.19 -6.88
N ALA A 161 5.30 -11.82 -7.30
CA ALA A 161 6.40 -11.62 -6.36
C ALA A 161 6.47 -10.21 -5.76
N CYS A 162 6.01 -9.18 -6.48
CA CYS A 162 6.07 -7.78 -6.05
C CYS A 162 4.96 -6.94 -6.68
N GLY A 163 4.85 -5.66 -6.28
CA GLY A 163 3.80 -4.76 -6.75
C GLY A 163 3.86 -4.47 -8.25
N SER A 164 5.06 -4.31 -8.82
CA SER A 164 5.21 -4.06 -10.26
C SER A 164 4.65 -5.22 -11.08
N CYS A 165 5.04 -6.48 -10.79
CA CYS A 165 4.51 -7.61 -11.55
C CYS A 165 3.05 -7.94 -11.22
N SER A 166 2.51 -7.52 -10.06
CA SER A 166 1.07 -7.49 -9.81
C SER A 166 0.35 -6.59 -10.82
N ASN A 167 0.79 -5.33 -10.93
CA ASN A 167 0.18 -4.33 -11.81
C ASN A 167 0.35 -4.69 -13.30
N GLU A 168 1.55 -5.06 -13.75
CA GLU A 168 1.79 -5.51 -15.13
C GLU A 168 0.85 -6.64 -15.56
N ASN A 169 0.61 -7.62 -14.68
CA ASN A 169 -0.28 -8.74 -15.00
C ASN A 169 -1.76 -8.41 -14.85
N ALA A 170 -2.14 -7.46 -13.98
CA ALA A 170 -3.48 -6.89 -13.99
C ALA A 170 -3.76 -6.12 -15.30
N PHE A 171 -2.80 -5.35 -15.81
CA PHE A 171 -2.90 -4.67 -17.10
C PHE A 171 -3.08 -5.68 -18.25
N LYS A 172 -2.26 -6.74 -18.28
CA LYS A 172 -2.40 -7.83 -19.25
C LYS A 172 -3.77 -8.49 -19.17
N ALA A 173 -4.28 -8.77 -17.97
CA ALA A 173 -5.60 -9.35 -17.79
C ALA A 173 -6.71 -8.42 -18.31
N ALA A 174 -6.62 -7.12 -18.04
CA ALA A 174 -7.53 -6.12 -18.60
C ALA A 174 -7.47 -6.06 -20.14
N PHE A 175 -6.28 -6.06 -20.75
CA PHE A 175 -6.12 -6.11 -22.21
C PHE A 175 -6.71 -7.38 -22.82
N MET A 176 -6.48 -8.54 -22.19
CA MET A 176 -7.03 -9.81 -22.64
C MET A 176 -8.56 -9.83 -22.57
N TRP A 177 -9.13 -9.37 -21.46
CA TRP A 177 -10.59 -9.23 -21.30
C TRP A 177 -11.17 -8.29 -22.37
N TYR A 178 -10.55 -7.12 -22.57
CA TYR A 178 -11.02 -6.15 -23.55
C TYR A 178 -10.96 -6.70 -24.97
N ARG A 179 -9.87 -7.39 -25.34
CA ARG A 179 -9.77 -8.04 -26.67
C ARG A 179 -10.82 -9.14 -26.85
N ASN A 180 -11.06 -9.94 -25.81
CA ASN A 180 -12.07 -11.00 -25.87
C ASN A 180 -13.48 -10.42 -26.09
N LYS A 181 -13.79 -9.30 -25.44
CA LYS A 181 -15.03 -8.55 -25.68
C LYS A 181 -15.14 -8.10 -27.14
N GLN A 182 -14.06 -7.55 -27.72
CA GLN A 182 -14.04 -7.16 -29.13
C GLN A 182 -14.21 -8.34 -30.09
N ARG A 183 -13.64 -9.51 -29.77
CA ARG A 183 -13.79 -10.72 -30.59
C ARG A 183 -15.21 -11.30 -30.54
N GLY A 184 -16.00 -11.01 -29.50
CA GLY A 184 -17.38 -11.50 -29.40
C GLY A 184 -17.53 -13.02 -29.48
N GLY A 185 -16.54 -13.78 -28.98
CA GLY A 185 -16.50 -15.24 -29.07
C GLY A 185 -15.81 -15.82 -30.30
N ALA A 186 -15.35 -14.98 -31.25
CA ALA A 186 -14.53 -15.43 -32.37
C ALA A 186 -13.18 -16.00 -31.90
N SER A 187 -12.69 -17.01 -32.61
CA SER A 187 -11.35 -17.58 -32.39
C SER A 187 -10.25 -16.57 -32.73
N ILE A 188 -9.07 -16.77 -32.13
CA ILE A 188 -7.88 -15.98 -32.46
C ILE A 188 -7.45 -16.31 -33.90
N SER A 189 -7.25 -15.30 -34.73
CA SER A 189 -6.87 -15.51 -36.14
C SER A 189 -5.38 -15.84 -36.33
N ASP A 190 -5.04 -16.44 -37.47
CA ASP A 190 -3.63 -16.69 -37.84
C ASP A 190 -2.83 -15.40 -37.99
N GLU A 191 -3.46 -14.32 -38.44
CA GLU A 191 -2.86 -12.99 -38.51
C GLU A 191 -2.56 -12.44 -37.10
N GLU A 192 -3.48 -12.59 -36.14
CA GLU A 192 -3.24 -12.22 -34.74
C GLU A 192 -2.10 -13.04 -34.13
N ASN A 193 -2.05 -14.35 -34.40
CA ASN A 193 -0.99 -15.23 -33.92
C ASN A 193 0.38 -14.88 -34.51
N SER A 194 0.46 -14.61 -35.80
CA SER A 194 1.74 -14.33 -36.48
C SER A 194 2.26 -12.92 -36.20
N SER A 195 1.38 -11.92 -36.19
CA SER A 195 1.77 -10.51 -35.97
C SER A 195 2.22 -10.22 -34.53
N CYS A 196 1.64 -10.91 -33.53
CA CYS A 196 2.03 -10.68 -32.12
C CYS A 196 3.49 -11.11 -31.84
N LEU A 197 4.00 -12.13 -32.55
CA LEU A 197 5.38 -12.63 -32.40
C LEU A 197 6.43 -11.61 -32.83
N VAL A 198 6.05 -10.60 -33.61
CA VAL A 198 6.92 -9.53 -34.11
C VAL A 198 6.46 -8.15 -33.65
N ASN A 199 5.67 -8.09 -32.58
CA ASN A 199 5.18 -6.86 -31.96
C ASN A 199 4.34 -5.97 -32.88
N ARG A 200 3.52 -6.56 -33.76
CA ARG A 200 2.64 -5.84 -34.70
C ARG A 200 1.17 -6.13 -34.48
N ALA A 201 0.33 -5.19 -34.89
CA ALA A 201 -1.12 -5.40 -34.99
C ALA A 201 -1.44 -6.43 -36.10
N PRO A 202 -2.59 -7.11 -36.04
CA PRO A 202 -3.62 -7.02 -35.00
C PRO A 202 -3.31 -7.80 -33.71
N GLY A 203 -2.26 -8.63 -33.69
CA GLY A 203 -1.90 -9.48 -32.56
C GLY A 203 -1.45 -8.71 -31.32
N SER A 204 -0.59 -7.73 -31.50
CA SER A 204 -0.22 -6.74 -30.48
C SER A 204 -1.12 -5.52 -30.60
N THR A 205 -2.02 -5.36 -29.63
CA THR A 205 -3.08 -4.34 -29.64
C THR A 205 -2.56 -2.96 -29.24
N PRO A 206 -3.09 -1.84 -29.78
CA PRO A 206 -2.74 -0.48 -29.37
C PRO A 206 -3.50 -0.03 -28.11
N PHE A 207 -3.96 -0.97 -27.28
CA PHE A 207 -4.72 -0.66 -26.08
C PHE A 207 -3.87 0.09 -25.05
N THR A 208 -4.55 0.87 -24.22
CA THR A 208 -3.91 1.73 -23.23
C THR A 208 -4.49 1.49 -21.84
N ILE A 209 -3.71 1.84 -20.80
CA ILE A 209 -4.20 1.98 -19.43
C ILE A 209 -4.14 3.45 -19.07
N MET A 210 -5.27 4.03 -18.69
CA MET A 210 -5.31 5.39 -18.16
C MET A 210 -4.76 5.41 -16.74
N SER A 211 -3.99 6.44 -16.42
CA SER A 211 -3.41 6.67 -15.09
C SER A 211 -3.54 8.14 -14.69
N PHE A 212 -3.07 8.50 -13.50
CA PHE A 212 -3.27 9.84 -12.94
C PHE A 212 -1.95 10.56 -12.65
N LYS A 213 -1.92 11.89 -12.84
CA LYS A 213 -0.80 12.74 -12.40
C LYS A 213 -0.51 12.50 -10.91
N GLY A 214 0.77 12.36 -10.55
CA GLY A 214 1.21 12.07 -9.19
C GLY A 214 1.24 10.59 -8.79
N SER A 215 0.71 9.67 -9.59
CA SER A 215 0.63 8.25 -9.21
C SER A 215 1.99 7.54 -9.17
N PHE A 216 2.05 6.40 -8.47
CA PHE A 216 3.17 5.46 -8.52
C PHE A 216 2.68 4.01 -8.52
N HIS A 217 2.90 3.30 -9.63
CA HIS A 217 2.44 1.93 -9.84
C HIS A 217 3.60 0.93 -10.04
N GLY A 218 4.85 1.38 -9.84
CA GLY A 218 6.06 0.60 -10.01
C GLY A 218 6.99 1.17 -11.09
N GLN A 219 8.09 0.45 -11.34
CA GLN A 219 9.20 0.93 -12.19
C GLN A 219 9.58 -0.02 -13.34
N THR A 220 8.85 -1.12 -13.56
CA THR A 220 8.95 -1.87 -14.84
C THR A 220 8.28 -1.07 -15.96
N LEU A 221 8.64 -1.27 -17.23
CA LEU A 221 8.24 -0.36 -18.33
C LEU A 221 6.72 -0.06 -18.41
N GLY A 222 5.85 -1.06 -18.22
CA GLY A 222 4.40 -0.85 -18.22
C GLY A 222 3.93 -0.07 -16.99
N CYS A 223 4.35 -0.49 -15.81
CA CYS A 223 4.10 0.25 -14.56
C CYS A 223 4.65 1.68 -14.58
N LEU A 224 5.86 1.86 -15.11
CA LEU A 224 6.55 3.13 -15.18
C LEU A 224 5.85 4.10 -16.14
N THR A 225 5.27 3.57 -17.21
CA THR A 225 4.37 4.35 -18.09
C THR A 225 3.22 4.96 -17.28
N THR A 226 2.62 4.19 -16.37
CA THR A 226 1.51 4.64 -15.51
C THR A 226 1.94 5.40 -14.25
N THR A 227 3.23 5.45 -13.90
CA THR A 227 3.77 6.20 -12.76
C THR A 227 4.03 7.65 -13.16
N HIS A 228 3.61 8.64 -12.37
CA HIS A 228 3.80 10.08 -12.64
C HIS A 228 4.16 10.90 -11.38
N SER A 229 4.91 10.30 -10.45
CA SER A 229 5.23 10.92 -9.16
C SER A 229 6.48 11.83 -9.17
N ARG A 230 7.61 11.37 -9.73
CA ARG A 230 8.88 12.10 -9.76
C ARG A 230 9.62 11.93 -11.07
N SER A 231 10.28 12.99 -11.56
CA SER A 231 11.05 12.97 -12.81
C SER A 231 12.19 11.95 -12.80
N ILE A 232 12.91 11.82 -11.67
CA ILE A 232 14.05 10.89 -11.54
C ILE A 232 13.67 9.42 -11.76
N PHE A 233 12.40 9.06 -11.59
CA PHE A 233 11.94 7.70 -11.89
C PHE A 233 11.71 7.46 -13.38
N LYS A 234 11.46 8.51 -14.18
CA LYS A 234 11.04 8.39 -15.59
C LYS A 234 12.07 8.87 -16.61
N LEU A 235 12.98 9.77 -16.22
CA LEU A 235 13.97 10.35 -17.12
C LEU A 235 14.82 9.23 -17.76
N ASP A 236 15.13 9.37 -19.05
CA ASP A 236 15.99 8.45 -19.82
C ASP A 236 15.43 7.04 -20.13
N PHE A 237 14.16 6.77 -19.84
CA PHE A 237 13.48 5.51 -20.18
C PHE A 237 12.42 5.70 -21.28
N PRO A 238 12.22 4.70 -22.18
CA PRO A 238 11.09 4.70 -23.09
C PRO A 238 9.76 4.58 -22.33
N ALA A 239 8.72 5.23 -22.83
CA ALA A 239 7.36 5.15 -22.30
C ALA A 239 6.35 4.94 -23.42
N LEU A 240 5.19 4.40 -23.08
CA LEU A 240 4.07 4.27 -24.01
C LEU A 240 3.22 5.54 -23.96
N ASP A 241 2.65 5.93 -25.10
CA ASP A 241 1.69 7.03 -25.18
C ASP A 241 0.31 6.56 -24.69
N TRP A 242 0.11 6.62 -23.37
CA TRP A 242 -1.12 6.26 -22.66
C TRP A 242 -1.74 7.49 -21.97
N PRO A 243 -3.08 7.55 -21.82
CA PRO A 243 -3.75 8.72 -21.27
C PRO A 243 -3.41 8.96 -19.80
N ILE A 244 -3.30 10.24 -19.44
CA ILE A 244 -3.01 10.71 -18.10
C ILE A 244 -4.06 11.75 -17.71
N ALA A 245 -4.86 11.46 -16.68
CA ALA A 245 -5.81 12.41 -16.11
C ALA A 245 -5.24 13.10 -14.85
N SER A 246 -5.85 14.20 -14.41
CA SER A 246 -5.52 14.80 -13.12
C SER A 246 -6.16 14.04 -11.97
N PHE A 247 -5.41 13.81 -10.89
CA PHE A 247 -5.98 13.38 -9.59
C PHE A 247 -6.38 14.62 -8.78
N PRO A 248 -7.49 14.60 -8.02
CA PRO A 248 -7.95 15.76 -7.24
C PRO A 248 -6.87 16.30 -6.29
N ARG A 249 -6.76 17.63 -6.21
CA ARG A 249 -5.87 18.33 -5.27
C ARG A 249 -6.68 19.20 -4.31
N TYR A 250 -7.08 18.61 -3.20
CA TYR A 250 -7.92 19.30 -2.22
C TYR A 250 -7.23 20.44 -1.49
N LYS A 251 -8.03 21.46 -1.19
CA LYS A 251 -7.69 22.53 -0.25
C LYS A 251 -8.06 22.09 1.17
N TYR A 252 -7.26 22.52 2.13
CA TYR A 252 -7.38 22.20 3.54
C TYR A 252 -7.44 23.48 4.39
N PRO A 253 -8.16 23.50 5.52
CA PRO A 253 -8.97 22.40 6.10
C PRO A 253 -10.15 21.98 5.20
N LEU A 254 -10.52 20.70 5.21
CA LEU A 254 -11.52 20.16 4.26
C LEU A 254 -12.91 20.78 4.50
N GLU A 255 -13.24 20.97 5.77
CA GLU A 255 -14.48 21.59 6.26
C GLU A 255 -14.72 23.00 5.73
N ASP A 256 -13.64 23.75 5.45
CA ASP A 256 -13.70 25.13 4.96
C ASP A 256 -13.75 25.22 3.42
N HIS A 257 -13.55 24.09 2.73
CA HIS A 257 -13.33 24.05 1.27
C HIS A 257 -14.19 23.01 0.55
N VAL A 258 -15.34 22.63 1.13
CA VAL A 258 -16.22 21.58 0.58
C VAL A 258 -16.59 21.84 -0.88
N LYS A 259 -17.05 23.06 -1.21
CA LYS A 259 -17.51 23.40 -2.58
C LYS A 259 -16.38 23.38 -3.60
N GLU A 260 -15.22 23.89 -3.22
CA GLU A 260 -14.02 23.90 -4.06
C GLU A 260 -13.52 22.48 -4.33
N ASN A 261 -13.52 21.62 -3.31
CA ASN A 261 -13.07 20.25 -3.43
C ASN A 261 -14.05 19.40 -4.26
N GLU A 262 -15.36 19.62 -4.12
CA GLU A 262 -16.37 19.01 -5.02
C GLU A 262 -16.22 19.49 -6.47
N ALA A 263 -15.86 20.76 -6.69
CA ALA A 263 -15.62 21.29 -8.02
C ALA A 263 -14.34 20.69 -8.63
N GLU A 264 -13.30 20.48 -7.83
CA GLU A 264 -12.07 19.81 -8.25
C GLU A 264 -12.33 18.35 -8.63
N ASP A 265 -13.13 17.62 -7.85
CA ASP A 265 -13.57 16.27 -8.22
C ASP A 265 -14.25 16.25 -9.59
N ARG A 266 -15.22 17.13 -9.81
CA ARG A 266 -15.93 17.24 -11.11
C ARG A 266 -14.97 17.56 -12.25
N ARG A 267 -14.01 18.45 -12.04
CA ARG A 267 -13.01 18.83 -13.05
C ARG A 267 -12.13 17.64 -13.43
N CYS A 268 -11.60 16.92 -12.45
CA CYS A 268 -10.78 15.73 -12.66
C CYS A 268 -11.56 14.60 -13.37
N LEU A 269 -12.81 14.36 -12.97
CA LEU A 269 -13.66 13.34 -13.59
C LEU A 269 -14.04 13.70 -15.04
N ALA A 270 -14.25 14.98 -15.34
CA ALA A 270 -14.45 15.44 -16.72
C ALA A 270 -13.21 15.21 -17.60
N GLU A 271 -12.00 15.45 -17.05
CA GLU A 271 -10.74 15.14 -17.74
C GLU A 271 -10.60 13.64 -18.01
N VAL A 272 -11.05 12.76 -17.10
CA VAL A 272 -11.10 11.30 -17.35
C VAL A 272 -12.00 10.98 -18.55
N GLU A 273 -13.23 11.53 -18.61
CA GLU A 273 -14.13 11.32 -19.75
C GLU A 273 -13.53 11.84 -21.06
N GLU A 274 -12.91 13.03 -21.04
CA GLU A 274 -12.22 13.62 -22.19
C GLU A 274 -11.08 12.72 -22.70
N GLN A 275 -10.26 12.17 -21.80
CA GLN A 275 -9.18 11.26 -22.16
C GLN A 275 -9.70 9.97 -22.82
N PHE A 276 -10.83 9.43 -22.36
CA PHE A 276 -11.50 8.31 -23.05
C PHE A 276 -11.88 8.69 -24.47
N GLU A 277 -12.50 9.87 -24.67
CA GLU A 277 -12.89 10.32 -26.01
C GLU A 277 -11.70 10.48 -26.95
N ILE A 278 -10.64 11.16 -26.50
CA ILE A 278 -9.44 11.43 -27.30
C ILE A 278 -8.80 10.13 -27.77
N TYR A 279 -8.51 9.22 -26.84
CA TYR A 279 -7.78 7.99 -27.16
C TYR A 279 -8.61 6.97 -27.92
N ASN A 280 -9.92 6.86 -27.62
CA ASN A 280 -10.81 5.97 -28.37
C ASN A 280 -11.00 6.46 -29.81
N LYS A 281 -11.15 7.78 -30.06
CA LYS A 281 -11.20 8.36 -31.42
C LYS A 281 -9.91 8.12 -32.20
N ALA A 282 -8.76 8.08 -31.51
CA ALA A 282 -7.46 7.78 -32.10
C ALA A 282 -7.18 6.28 -32.32
N GLY A 283 -8.14 5.39 -32.01
CA GLY A 283 -7.96 3.93 -32.11
C GLY A 283 -7.05 3.31 -31.04
N LYS A 284 -6.68 4.08 -30.00
CA LYS A 284 -5.85 3.66 -28.87
C LYS A 284 -6.72 3.34 -27.65
N PHE A 285 -7.62 2.39 -27.81
CA PHE A 285 -8.70 2.13 -26.85
C PHE A 285 -8.21 1.97 -25.40
N VAL A 286 -8.86 2.67 -24.48
CA VAL A 286 -8.56 2.57 -23.04
C VAL A 286 -9.19 1.31 -22.49
N ALA A 287 -8.37 0.29 -22.22
CA ALA A 287 -8.84 -1.01 -21.73
C ALA A 287 -9.05 -1.03 -20.21
N GLY A 288 -8.38 -0.14 -19.50
CA GLY A 288 -8.52 -0.01 -18.05
C GLY A 288 -8.02 1.33 -17.52
N VAL A 289 -8.36 1.61 -16.28
CA VAL A 289 -7.93 2.78 -15.51
C VAL A 289 -7.32 2.28 -14.21
N VAL A 290 -6.07 2.66 -13.93
CA VAL A 290 -5.37 2.32 -12.69
C VAL A 290 -5.32 3.53 -11.76
N VAL A 291 -5.62 3.31 -10.48
CA VAL A 291 -5.64 4.37 -9.46
C VAL A 291 -5.31 3.83 -8.07
N GLU A 292 -4.53 4.58 -7.30
CA GLU A 292 -4.30 4.34 -5.87
C GLU A 292 -5.49 4.92 -5.07
N PRO A 293 -6.01 4.23 -4.03
CA PRO A 293 -7.00 4.82 -3.11
C PRO A 293 -6.52 6.10 -2.42
N ILE A 294 -5.22 6.16 -2.12
CA ILE A 294 -4.50 7.35 -1.64
C ILE A 294 -3.16 7.34 -2.39
N GLN A 295 -2.84 8.37 -3.15
CA GLN A 295 -1.54 8.42 -3.86
C GLN A 295 -0.43 8.58 -2.83
N ALA A 296 0.44 7.57 -2.69
CA ALA A 296 1.45 7.57 -1.63
C ALA A 296 2.69 8.38 -2.04
N GLU A 297 3.50 7.85 -2.96
CA GLU A 297 4.73 8.50 -3.44
C GLU A 297 4.47 9.87 -4.10
N GLY A 298 3.25 10.10 -4.57
CA GLY A 298 2.76 11.38 -5.11
C GLY A 298 2.53 12.50 -4.09
N GLY A 299 2.78 12.23 -2.80
CA GLY A 299 2.66 13.17 -1.70
C GLY A 299 1.41 12.98 -0.84
N ASP A 300 1.03 11.72 -0.56
CA ASP A 300 -0.09 11.36 0.32
C ASP A 300 -1.39 12.10 -0.05
N VAL A 301 -1.83 11.92 -1.30
CA VAL A 301 -2.93 12.68 -1.88
C VAL A 301 -4.22 11.88 -1.75
N HIS A 302 -5.20 12.45 -1.06
CA HIS A 302 -6.50 11.84 -0.83
C HIS A 302 -7.53 12.35 -1.83
N ALA A 303 -8.51 11.50 -2.15
CA ALA A 303 -9.75 11.86 -2.83
C ALA A 303 -10.96 11.33 -2.04
N SER A 304 -12.12 11.91 -2.30
CA SER A 304 -13.39 11.59 -1.65
C SER A 304 -13.89 10.20 -2.08
N PRO A 305 -14.66 9.50 -1.22
CA PRO A 305 -15.44 8.34 -1.64
C PRO A 305 -16.24 8.61 -2.93
N GLU A 306 -16.87 9.78 -3.03
CA GLU A 306 -17.69 10.20 -4.16
C GLU A 306 -16.89 10.25 -5.47
N PHE A 307 -15.65 10.74 -5.45
CA PHE A 307 -14.75 10.71 -6.60
C PHE A 307 -14.56 9.27 -7.13
N PHE A 308 -14.22 8.33 -6.26
CA PHE A 308 -14.00 6.93 -6.65
C PHE A 308 -15.29 6.24 -7.14
N GLN A 309 -16.44 6.55 -6.53
CA GLN A 309 -17.73 6.05 -7.00
C GLN A 309 -18.06 6.56 -8.41
N GLN A 310 -17.82 7.85 -8.70
CA GLN A 310 -18.03 8.41 -10.03
C GLN A 310 -17.01 7.86 -11.04
N LEU A 311 -15.76 7.69 -10.64
CA LEU A 311 -14.73 7.06 -11.48
C LEU A 311 -15.14 5.63 -11.89
N GLN A 312 -15.72 4.85 -10.97
CA GLN A 312 -16.28 3.53 -11.30
C GLN A 312 -17.43 3.63 -12.30
N ARG A 313 -18.32 4.62 -12.17
CA ARG A 313 -19.41 4.82 -13.14
C ARG A 313 -18.86 5.16 -14.53
N ILE A 314 -17.84 6.03 -14.61
CA ILE A 314 -17.21 6.42 -15.88
C ILE A 314 -16.51 5.22 -16.55
N THR A 315 -15.74 4.45 -15.79
CA THR A 315 -15.04 3.26 -16.32
C THR A 315 -16.03 2.22 -16.85
N LYS A 316 -17.11 1.94 -16.11
CA LYS A 316 -18.20 1.06 -16.56
C LYS A 316 -18.91 1.57 -17.80
N LYS A 317 -19.27 2.87 -17.85
CA LYS A 317 -19.90 3.52 -19.01
C LYS A 317 -19.05 3.36 -20.27
N ASN A 318 -17.72 3.43 -20.14
CA ASN A 318 -16.77 3.29 -21.25
C ASN A 318 -16.32 1.83 -21.50
N GLY A 319 -16.82 0.87 -20.71
CA GLY A 319 -16.47 -0.54 -20.84
C GLY A 319 -14.99 -0.83 -20.60
N ALA A 320 -14.35 -0.10 -19.69
CA ALA A 320 -12.96 -0.27 -19.28
C ALA A 320 -12.88 -0.81 -17.85
N ALA A 321 -11.83 -1.56 -17.54
CA ALA A 321 -11.62 -2.11 -16.20
C ALA A 321 -11.18 -1.05 -15.19
N LEU A 322 -11.70 -1.08 -13.97
CA LEU A 322 -11.18 -0.33 -12.83
C LEU A 322 -10.18 -1.16 -12.04
N ILE A 323 -8.93 -0.69 -11.97
CA ILE A 323 -7.83 -1.33 -11.24
C ILE A 323 -7.48 -0.46 -10.03
N LEU A 324 -7.78 -0.96 -8.83
CA LEU A 324 -7.38 -0.32 -7.59
C LEU A 324 -6.02 -0.84 -7.15
N ASP A 325 -5.02 0.04 -7.15
CA ASP A 325 -3.68 -0.27 -6.68
C ASP A 325 -3.60 -0.10 -5.16
N GLU A 326 -3.71 -1.22 -4.45
CA GLU A 326 -3.61 -1.29 -2.99
C GLU A 326 -2.28 -1.89 -2.55
N VAL A 327 -1.23 -1.78 -3.38
CA VAL A 327 0.13 -2.21 -3.02
C VAL A 327 0.59 -1.54 -1.73
N GLN A 328 0.26 -0.27 -1.49
CA GLN A 328 0.70 0.48 -0.30
C GLN A 328 -0.41 0.72 0.73
N THR A 329 -1.63 1.00 0.27
CA THR A 329 -2.79 1.28 1.14
C THR A 329 -3.39 0.00 1.75
N GLY A 330 -3.23 -1.15 1.08
CA GLY A 330 -3.71 -2.44 1.55
C GLY A 330 -2.95 -2.98 2.76
N GLY A 331 -3.60 -3.89 3.49
CA GLY A 331 -3.02 -4.56 4.66
C GLY A 331 -3.29 -3.84 6.00
N GLY A 332 -4.27 -2.94 6.07
CA GLY A 332 -4.83 -2.50 7.34
C GLY A 332 -4.52 -1.07 7.82
N ALA A 333 -3.57 -0.36 7.19
CA ALA A 333 -3.05 0.91 7.71
C ALA A 333 -4.10 2.05 7.77
N THR A 334 -5.24 1.89 7.10
CA THR A 334 -6.36 2.85 7.09
C THR A 334 -7.50 2.44 8.03
N GLY A 335 -7.30 1.42 8.88
CA GLY A 335 -8.33 0.88 9.78
C GLY A 335 -9.28 -0.13 9.13
N LYS A 336 -9.19 -0.32 7.81
CA LYS A 336 -9.81 -1.41 7.07
C LYS A 336 -8.73 -2.22 6.35
N TYR A 337 -9.02 -3.48 6.03
CA TYR A 337 -8.02 -4.34 5.41
C TYR A 337 -7.60 -3.79 4.04
N TRP A 338 -8.57 -3.39 3.22
CA TRP A 338 -8.38 -2.63 2.00
C TRP A 338 -8.93 -1.22 2.14
N CYS A 339 -8.19 -0.22 1.67
CA CYS A 339 -8.58 1.18 1.79
C CYS A 339 -9.87 1.49 1.01
N HIS A 340 -10.07 0.86 -0.14
CA HIS A 340 -11.27 1.11 -0.96
C HIS A 340 -12.59 0.69 -0.30
N GLU A 341 -12.54 -0.11 0.77
CA GLU A 341 -13.70 -0.43 1.59
C GLU A 341 -14.30 0.81 2.28
N HIS A 342 -13.57 1.93 2.34
CA HIS A 342 -14.10 3.22 2.79
C HIS A 342 -14.95 3.92 1.73
N PHE A 343 -14.81 3.56 0.45
CA PHE A 343 -15.44 4.29 -0.65
C PHE A 343 -16.87 3.87 -0.92
N ASN A 344 -17.30 2.72 -0.40
CA ASN A 344 -18.64 2.15 -0.64
C ASN A 344 -19.01 2.17 -2.13
N LEU A 345 -18.10 1.66 -2.97
CA LEU A 345 -18.32 1.59 -4.41
C LEU A 345 -19.66 0.88 -4.72
N PRO A 346 -20.44 1.39 -5.70
CA PRO A 346 -21.70 0.76 -6.10
C PRO A 346 -21.55 -0.72 -6.44
N ASP A 347 -20.42 -1.08 -7.06
CA ASP A 347 -20.07 -2.44 -7.43
C ASP A 347 -18.65 -2.79 -6.95
N PRO A 348 -18.27 -4.08 -6.90
CA PRO A 348 -16.87 -4.46 -6.78
C PRO A 348 -15.99 -3.79 -7.85
N ALA A 349 -14.75 -3.44 -7.49
CA ALA A 349 -13.73 -3.11 -8.49
C ALA A 349 -13.42 -4.35 -9.34
N ASP A 350 -12.91 -4.15 -10.56
CA ASP A 350 -12.60 -5.24 -11.47
C ASP A 350 -11.31 -5.96 -11.07
N PHE A 351 -10.33 -5.18 -10.60
CA PHE A 351 -9.07 -5.67 -10.06
C PHE A 351 -8.68 -4.91 -8.79
N VAL A 352 -8.03 -5.63 -7.86
CA VAL A 352 -7.35 -5.04 -6.70
C VAL A 352 -5.94 -5.64 -6.63
N THR A 353 -4.91 -4.84 -6.87
CA THR A 353 -3.51 -5.28 -6.81
C THR A 353 -2.93 -5.03 -5.42
N PHE A 354 -2.00 -5.89 -5.00
CA PHE A 354 -1.40 -5.84 -3.66
C PHE A 354 0.05 -6.33 -3.65
N SER A 355 0.79 -5.95 -2.61
CA SER A 355 2.16 -6.40 -2.29
C SER A 355 2.52 -5.89 -0.86
N LYS A 356 3.76 -5.45 -0.63
CA LYS A 356 4.27 -4.82 0.61
C LYS A 356 3.81 -5.58 1.87
N LYS A 357 2.86 -5.05 2.65
CA LYS A 357 2.35 -5.67 3.89
C LYS A 357 1.79 -7.08 3.70
N MET A 358 1.38 -7.40 2.47
CA MET A 358 0.88 -8.72 2.10
C MET A 358 2.00 -9.75 1.93
N LEU A 359 3.28 -9.38 2.04
CA LEU A 359 4.50 -10.20 1.92
C LEU A 359 4.75 -10.87 0.56
N THR A 360 3.68 -11.18 -0.17
CA THR A 360 3.65 -11.58 -1.57
C THR A 360 2.94 -10.51 -2.38
N GLY A 361 3.27 -10.41 -3.67
CA GLY A 361 2.45 -9.68 -4.62
C GLY A 361 1.24 -10.50 -5.07
N GLY A 362 0.30 -9.84 -5.72
CA GLY A 362 -0.76 -10.47 -6.49
C GLY A 362 -1.84 -9.47 -6.89
N PHE A 363 -2.88 -10.00 -7.52
CA PHE A 363 -4.11 -9.25 -7.76
C PHE A 363 -5.33 -10.14 -7.56
N TYR A 364 -6.38 -9.57 -7.00
CA TYR A 364 -7.72 -10.11 -7.07
C TYR A 364 -8.36 -9.67 -8.39
N SER A 365 -9.26 -10.49 -8.92
CA SER A 365 -10.08 -10.11 -10.07
C SER A 365 -11.50 -10.67 -9.95
N LEU A 366 -12.45 -10.03 -10.65
CA LEU A 366 -13.76 -10.62 -10.88
C LEU A 366 -13.68 -11.83 -11.84
N PRO A 367 -14.57 -12.82 -11.71
CA PRO A 367 -14.50 -14.05 -12.52
C PRO A 367 -14.47 -13.84 -14.03
N GLU A 368 -15.10 -12.77 -14.54
CA GLU A 368 -15.12 -12.43 -15.96
C GLU A 368 -13.75 -12.05 -16.55
N PHE A 369 -12.80 -11.61 -15.70
CA PHE A 369 -11.44 -11.28 -16.09
C PHE A 369 -10.49 -12.49 -16.07
N ARG A 370 -10.98 -13.67 -15.69
CA ARG A 370 -10.17 -14.89 -15.65
C ARG A 370 -9.63 -15.21 -17.05
N PRO A 371 -8.31 -15.37 -17.22
CA PRO A 371 -7.71 -15.84 -18.47
C PRO A 371 -8.33 -17.16 -18.95
N GLN A 372 -8.74 -17.20 -20.22
CA GLN A 372 -9.33 -18.39 -20.84
C GLN A 372 -8.26 -19.41 -21.32
N GLN A 373 -7.00 -18.98 -21.43
CA GLN A 373 -5.88 -19.79 -21.88
C GLN A 373 -4.79 -19.77 -20.81
N GLY A 374 -4.22 -20.95 -20.52
CA GLY A 374 -3.04 -21.08 -19.67
C GLY A 374 -1.85 -20.30 -20.22
N LEU A 375 -0.83 -20.09 -19.37
CA LEU A 375 0.45 -19.45 -19.71
C LEU A 375 0.43 -17.96 -20.11
N LYS A 376 -0.73 -17.35 -20.37
CA LYS A 376 -0.80 -15.90 -20.70
C LYS A 376 -0.48 -15.00 -19.51
N ILE A 377 -1.01 -15.33 -18.33
CA ILE A 377 -0.63 -14.74 -17.05
C ILE A 377 0.22 -15.76 -16.31
N PHE A 378 1.54 -15.65 -16.47
CA PHE A 378 2.48 -16.65 -15.99
C PHE A 378 3.88 -16.05 -15.85
N ASN A 379 4.64 -16.58 -14.90
CA ASN A 379 6.10 -16.47 -14.82
C ASN A 379 6.62 -17.66 -14.00
N THR A 380 7.93 -17.80 -13.89
CA THR A 380 8.56 -18.96 -13.25
C THR A 380 8.04 -19.26 -11.85
N TRP A 381 7.83 -18.23 -11.00
CA TRP A 381 7.55 -18.45 -9.59
C TRP A 381 6.12 -18.13 -9.16
N MET A 382 5.42 -17.22 -9.85
CA MET A 382 4.05 -16.78 -9.49
C MET A 382 3.90 -16.48 -7.98
N GLY A 383 4.90 -15.78 -7.41
CA GLY A 383 5.00 -15.54 -5.97
C GLY A 383 5.99 -16.47 -5.28
N ASP A 384 5.75 -16.77 -4.01
CA ASP A 384 6.59 -17.65 -3.19
C ASP A 384 5.76 -18.23 -2.03
N PRO A 385 5.65 -19.57 -1.91
CA PRO A 385 4.87 -20.19 -0.85
C PRO A 385 5.31 -19.80 0.57
N SER A 386 6.60 -19.56 0.78
CA SER A 386 7.13 -19.13 2.08
C SER A 386 6.51 -17.81 2.53
N LYS A 387 6.22 -16.90 1.59
CA LYS A 387 5.59 -15.61 1.88
C LYS A 387 4.11 -15.77 2.21
N VAL A 388 3.41 -16.69 1.54
CA VAL A 388 2.01 -16.99 1.83
C VAL A 388 1.85 -17.67 3.19
N LEU A 389 2.78 -18.54 3.59
CA LEU A 389 2.81 -19.12 4.95
C LEU A 389 2.94 -18.05 6.03
N LEU A 390 3.88 -17.11 5.84
CA LEU A 390 4.06 -15.99 6.75
C LEU A 390 2.83 -15.06 6.75
N LEU A 391 2.23 -14.80 5.58
CA LEU A 391 1.03 -13.99 5.43
C LEU A 391 -0.17 -14.62 6.13
N GLU A 392 -0.35 -15.94 6.05
CA GLU A 392 -1.41 -16.64 6.78
C GLU A 392 -1.34 -16.31 8.27
N LYS A 393 -0.13 -16.29 8.85
CA LYS A 393 0.08 -15.89 10.24
C LYS A 393 -0.22 -14.41 10.47
N VAL A 394 0.20 -13.53 9.56
CA VAL A 394 -0.12 -12.09 9.63
C VAL A 394 -1.64 -11.88 9.71
N VAL A 395 -2.40 -12.50 8.81
CA VAL A 395 -3.86 -12.40 8.79
C VAL A 395 -4.47 -12.91 10.10
N GLN A 396 -3.97 -14.02 10.64
CA GLN A 396 -4.40 -14.55 11.93
C GLN A 396 -4.15 -13.57 13.07
N VAL A 397 -2.96 -12.95 13.14
CA VAL A 397 -2.60 -11.98 14.18
C VAL A 397 -3.46 -10.72 14.05
N VAL A 398 -3.63 -10.17 12.84
CA VAL A 398 -4.48 -9.00 12.58
C VAL A 398 -5.90 -9.24 13.09
N LYS A 399 -6.47 -10.43 12.84
CA LYS A 399 -7.81 -10.81 13.31
C LYS A 399 -7.85 -11.06 14.82
N ARG A 400 -6.91 -11.86 15.36
CA ARG A 400 -6.85 -12.25 16.78
C ARG A 400 -6.69 -11.04 17.70
N ASP A 401 -5.81 -10.12 17.34
CA ASP A 401 -5.41 -8.99 18.19
C ASP A 401 -6.16 -7.70 17.84
N ASN A 402 -7.14 -7.79 16.92
CA ASN A 402 -7.98 -6.67 16.49
C ASN A 402 -7.16 -5.45 16.04
N LEU A 403 -6.10 -5.70 15.25
CA LEU A 403 -5.12 -4.67 14.88
C LEU A 403 -5.72 -3.56 14.03
N LEU A 404 -6.77 -3.85 13.25
CA LEU A 404 -7.49 -2.82 12.49
C LEU A 404 -8.14 -1.78 13.43
N LYS A 405 -8.72 -2.24 14.56
CA LYS A 405 -9.27 -1.32 15.55
C LYS A 405 -8.17 -0.52 16.24
N LEU A 406 -7.02 -1.15 16.50
CA LEU A 406 -5.88 -0.44 17.04
C LEU A 406 -5.39 0.68 16.10
N VAL A 407 -5.32 0.41 14.79
CA VAL A 407 -4.97 1.41 13.77
C VAL A 407 -5.94 2.60 13.78
N GLU A 408 -7.25 2.37 13.96
CA GLU A 408 -8.21 3.48 14.10
C GLU A 408 -7.91 4.34 15.35
N LEU A 409 -7.62 3.70 16.49
CA LEU A 409 -7.37 4.38 17.76
C LEU A 409 -6.04 5.15 17.75
N SER A 410 -4.95 4.50 17.32
CA SER A 410 -3.63 5.12 17.23
C SER A 410 -3.58 6.18 16.14
N GLY A 411 -4.22 5.91 15.00
CA GLY A 411 -4.39 6.85 13.90
C GLY A 411 -5.10 8.13 14.32
N LYS A 412 -6.21 8.01 15.07
CA LYS A 412 -6.89 9.18 15.65
C LYS A 412 -5.95 9.99 16.55
N LYS A 413 -5.20 9.32 17.43
CA LYS A 413 -4.26 10.00 18.33
C LYS A 413 -3.15 10.72 17.57
N LEU A 414 -2.62 10.10 16.52
CA LEU A 414 -1.62 10.69 15.63
C LEU A 414 -2.18 11.93 14.91
N MET A 415 -3.35 11.81 14.29
CA MET A 415 -4.01 12.91 13.60
C MET A 415 -4.32 14.10 14.52
N ASP A 416 -4.87 13.86 15.71
CA ASP A 416 -5.15 14.92 16.68
C ASP A 416 -3.85 15.63 17.12
N GLY A 417 -2.77 14.88 17.33
CA GLY A 417 -1.45 15.43 17.67
C GLY A 417 -0.83 16.25 16.54
N LEU A 418 -0.90 15.76 15.30
CA LEU A 418 -0.41 16.49 14.12
C LEU A 418 -1.19 17.79 13.89
N LYS A 419 -2.51 17.79 14.12
CA LYS A 419 -3.34 19.01 14.05
C LYS A 419 -2.95 20.02 15.12
N ASP A 420 -2.73 19.58 16.36
CA ASP A 420 -2.21 20.46 17.43
C ASP A 420 -0.87 21.09 17.05
N LEU A 421 0.07 20.27 16.53
CA LEU A 421 1.37 20.75 16.07
C LEU A 421 1.25 21.77 14.94
N SER A 422 0.40 21.51 13.93
CA SER A 422 0.16 22.44 12.82
C SER A 422 -0.37 23.79 13.31
N ASN A 423 -1.30 23.78 14.27
CA ASN A 423 -1.85 25.00 14.88
C ASN A 423 -0.83 25.77 15.72
N ARG A 424 0.06 25.06 16.43
CA ARG A 424 1.09 25.67 17.29
C ARG A 424 2.31 26.16 16.52
N PHE A 425 2.59 25.56 15.37
CA PHE A 425 3.78 25.84 14.56
C PHE A 425 3.45 26.13 13.08
N PRO A 426 2.53 27.07 12.78
CA PRO A 426 2.10 27.37 11.42
C PRO A 426 3.22 27.93 10.52
N GLN A 427 4.30 28.46 11.13
CA GLN A 427 5.49 28.90 10.42
C GLN A 427 6.35 27.74 9.90
N HIS A 428 6.15 26.50 10.38
CA HIS A 428 6.89 25.31 9.95
C HIS A 428 6.00 24.31 9.21
N MET A 429 4.77 24.12 9.67
CA MET A 429 3.80 23.16 9.12
C MET A 429 2.65 23.90 8.45
N LYS A 430 2.25 23.44 7.26
CA LYS A 430 1.02 23.93 6.63
C LYS A 430 -0.19 23.38 7.36
N ASN A 431 -1.31 24.10 7.26
CA ASN A 431 -2.61 23.65 7.77
C ASN A 431 -3.27 22.65 6.80
N ASN A 432 -2.61 21.52 6.55
CA ASN A 432 -3.08 20.47 5.64
C ASN A 432 -2.80 19.05 6.13
N VAL A 433 -2.86 18.88 7.46
CA VAL A 433 -2.81 17.57 8.10
C VAL A 433 -3.97 16.72 7.58
N ARG A 434 -3.63 15.54 7.05
CA ARG A 434 -4.55 14.64 6.36
C ARG A 434 -4.19 13.20 6.67
N GLY A 435 -5.17 12.31 6.61
CA GLY A 435 -4.94 10.90 6.86
C GLY A 435 -6.18 10.13 7.30
N ILE A 436 -6.11 8.81 7.17
CA ILE A 436 -7.11 7.85 7.67
C ILE A 436 -6.34 6.69 8.31
N GLY A 437 -6.75 6.27 9.51
CA GLY A 437 -5.96 5.32 10.30
C GLY A 437 -4.58 5.89 10.60
N THR A 438 -3.53 5.08 10.48
CA THR A 438 -2.13 5.52 10.66
C THR A 438 -1.50 6.00 9.35
N PHE A 439 -2.25 6.00 8.25
CA PHE A 439 -1.81 6.54 6.95
C PHE A 439 -2.02 8.06 6.95
N CYS A 440 -1.07 8.79 7.53
CA CYS A 440 -1.18 10.23 7.81
C CYS A 440 -0.01 11.01 7.21
N ALA A 441 -0.29 12.23 6.79
CA ALA A 441 0.70 13.15 6.23
C ALA A 441 0.38 14.61 6.56
N PHE A 442 1.39 15.44 6.38
CA PHE A 442 1.31 16.89 6.45
C PHE A 442 2.41 17.47 5.56
N ASP A 443 2.27 18.73 5.17
CA ASP A 443 3.33 19.42 4.44
C ASP A 443 4.07 20.39 5.36
N LEU A 444 5.38 20.48 5.18
CA LEU A 444 6.17 21.59 5.69
C LEU A 444 6.05 22.81 4.75
N THR A 445 6.37 24.00 5.25
CA THR A 445 6.18 25.24 4.47
C THR A 445 7.05 25.31 3.22
N SER A 446 8.16 24.57 3.15
CA SER A 446 9.03 24.49 1.98
C SER A 446 9.73 23.13 1.84
N PRO A 447 10.17 22.78 0.61
CA PRO A 447 11.03 21.62 0.36
C PRO A 447 12.29 21.60 1.24
N GLN A 448 12.95 22.75 1.43
CA GLN A 448 14.18 22.86 2.21
C GLN A 448 13.95 22.46 3.67
N LYS A 449 12.86 22.96 4.29
CA LYS A 449 12.52 22.55 5.67
C LYS A 449 12.20 21.06 5.78
N ARG A 450 11.62 20.48 4.72
CA ARG A 450 11.39 19.05 4.64
C ARG A 450 12.71 18.31 4.59
N ASP A 451 13.64 18.73 3.75
CA ASP A 451 14.94 18.08 3.64
C ASP A 451 15.73 18.19 4.97
N GLU A 452 15.73 19.36 5.64
CA GLU A 452 16.34 19.56 6.97
C GLU A 452 15.71 18.74 8.11
N ALA A 453 14.45 18.32 7.97
CA ALA A 453 13.78 17.48 8.96
C ALA A 453 14.11 15.99 8.79
N PHE A 454 14.56 15.59 7.59
CA PHE A 454 14.84 14.19 7.22
C PHE A 454 16.33 13.86 7.15
N PHE A 455 17.20 14.85 6.94
CA PHE A 455 18.67 14.73 6.84
C PHE A 455 19.35 15.62 7.88
#